data_AF-A0A0F0HSP1-F1
#
_entry.id   AF-A0A0F0HSP1-F1
#
_cell.length_a   1.000
_cell.length_b   1.000
_cell.length_c   1.000
_cell.angle_alpha   90.00
_cell.angle_beta   90.00
_cell.angle_gamma   90.00
#
_symmetry.space_group_name_H-M   'P 1'
#
loop_
_entity.id
_entity.type
_entity.pdbx_description
1 polymer ?
#
loop_
_entity_poly.entity_id
_entity_poly.type
_entity_poly.pdbx_seq_one_letter_code
_entity_poly.pdbx_strand_id
1 'polypeptide(L)'
;MGPLQPNAAELVLGLVVFFLIFGILGKAVLPRIEKTLAAREDAIGGGMERAETARAEAQRIYEEYQAELQAARHEAARLRQAAAEEGTALIAVIRAEGQQQRDQLVAEAKVQLAADRIIAEAELREDVISVATELAGRVVGEPLAELPRTRAIADAFFAELDAKATAKS
;
A
#
# COMPACT_ATOMS: atom_id res chain seq x y z
N MET A 1 67.13 45.63 85.76
CA MET A 1 68.09 44.92 84.89
C MET A 1 67.36 43.79 84.18
N GLY A 2 67.02 43.98 82.91
CA GLY A 2 66.51 42.93 82.03
C GLY A 2 66.79 43.40 80.60
N PRO A 3 67.79 42.85 79.90
CA PRO A 3 68.30 43.42 78.67
C PRO A 3 67.32 43.18 77.52
N LEU A 4 66.59 44.21 77.10
CA LEU A 4 65.81 44.23 75.86
C LEU A 4 66.72 44.57 74.67
N GLN A 5 67.86 43.90 74.57
CA GLN A 5 68.57 43.83 73.31
C GLN A 5 68.12 42.54 72.65
N PRO A 6 67.43 42.58 71.50
CA PRO A 6 67.09 41.36 70.78
C PRO A 6 68.41 40.63 70.54
N ASN A 7 68.57 39.45 71.13
CA ASN A 7 69.72 38.61 70.87
C ASN A 7 69.68 38.29 69.37
N ALA A 8 70.67 38.77 68.60
CA ALA A 8 70.65 38.65 67.13
C ALA A 8 70.48 37.18 66.70
N ALA A 9 70.94 36.23 67.53
CA ALA A 9 70.73 34.80 67.35
C ALA A 9 69.25 34.37 67.40
N GLU A 10 68.44 34.92 68.32
CA GLU A 10 67.01 34.60 68.42
C GLU A 10 66.22 35.16 67.24
N LEU A 11 66.57 36.36 66.79
CA LEU A 11 65.94 37.01 65.65
C LEU A 11 66.28 36.30 64.33
N VAL A 12 67.54 35.88 64.16
CA VAL A 12 67.97 35.07 63.00
C VAL A 12 67.31 33.69 63.03
N LEU A 13 67.25 33.03 64.18
CA LEU A 13 66.59 31.72 64.32
C LEU A 13 65.09 31.81 64.02
N GLY A 14 64.40 32.81 64.56
CA GLY A 14 62.99 33.07 64.27
C GLY A 14 62.73 33.33 62.79
N LEU A 15 63.63 34.07 62.13
CA LEU A 15 63.56 34.36 60.70
C LEU A 15 63.78 33.09 59.86
N VAL A 16 64.75 32.23 60.22
CA VAL A 16 64.96 30.93 59.57
C VAL A 16 63.73 30.02 59.71
N VAL A 17 63.15 29.92 60.90
CA VAL A 17 61.93 29.12 61.14
C VAL A 17 60.73 29.71 60.38
N PHE A 18 60.59 31.04 60.35
CA PHE A 18 59.56 31.72 59.58
C PHE A 18 59.66 31.39 58.09
N PHE A 19 60.85 31.52 57.48
CA PHE A 19 61.04 31.19 56.07
C PHE A 19 60.88 29.69 55.77
N LEU A 20 61.25 28.81 56.70
CA LEU A 20 61.03 27.38 56.56
C LEU A 20 59.53 27.03 56.53
N ILE A 21 58.75 27.59 57.46
CA ILE A 21 57.28 27.43 57.47
C ILE A 21 56.66 28.09 56.24
N PHE A 22 57.09 29.30 55.87
CA PHE A 22 56.62 30.02 54.69
C PHE A 22 56.87 29.24 53.40
N GLY A 23 58.06 28.62 53.28
CA GLY A 23 58.40 27.75 52.16
C GLY A 23 57.51 26.51 52.07
N ILE A 24 57.19 25.88 53.20
CA ILE A 24 56.22 24.76 53.26
C ILE A 24 54.82 25.22 52.88
N LEU A 25 54.38 26.38 53.38
CA LEU A 25 53.06 26.93 53.10
C LEU A 25 52.90 27.27 51.61
N GLY A 26 53.90 27.94 51.02
CA GLY A 26 53.93 28.25 49.60
C GLY A 26 54.03 27.01 48.70
N LYS A 27 54.85 26.02 49.07
CA LYS A 27 55.07 24.84 48.22
C LYS A 27 53.98 23.77 48.36
N ALA A 28 53.29 23.67 49.49
CA ALA A 28 52.34 22.59 49.76
C ALA A 28 50.89 23.04 49.96
N VAL A 29 50.63 24.19 50.60
CA VAL A 29 49.26 24.62 50.94
C VAL A 29 48.63 25.41 49.80
N LEU A 30 49.35 26.39 49.24
CA LEU A 30 48.88 27.16 48.07
C LEU A 30 48.43 26.25 46.89
N PRO A 31 49.24 25.29 46.40
CA PRO A 31 48.83 24.46 45.28
C PRO A 31 47.64 23.54 45.60
N ARG A 32 47.42 23.19 46.88
CA ARG A 32 46.23 22.43 47.28
C ARG A 32 44.97 23.28 47.20
N ILE A 33 45.04 24.54 47.61
CA ILE A 33 43.91 25.48 47.53
C ILE A 33 43.54 25.76 46.08
N GLU A 34 44.53 26.08 45.23
CA GLU A 34 44.32 26.31 43.80
C GLU A 34 43.66 25.10 43.12
N LYS A 35 44.15 23.88 43.40
CA LYS A 35 43.53 22.65 42.87
C LYS A 35 42.07 22.49 43.30
N THR A 36 41.74 22.79 44.55
CA THR A 36 40.35 22.69 45.02
C THR A 36 39.43 23.75 44.43
N LEU A 37 39.94 24.96 44.19
CA LEU A 37 39.18 26.02 43.52
C LEU A 37 38.97 25.69 42.05
N ALA A 38 40.01 25.28 41.34
CA ALA A 38 39.93 24.86 39.95
C ALA A 38 38.97 23.67 39.78
N ALA A 39 39.01 22.68 40.68
CA ALA A 39 38.08 21.55 40.64
C ALA A 39 36.61 21.96 40.90
N ARG A 40 36.37 22.97 41.74
CA ARG A 40 35.01 23.50 41.96
C ARG A 40 34.53 24.32 40.77
N GLU A 41 35.40 25.13 40.19
CA GLU A 41 35.10 25.94 39.01
C GLU A 41 34.79 25.07 37.80
N ASP A 42 35.58 24.02 37.55
CA ASP A 42 35.36 23.04 36.48
C ASP A 42 34.09 22.20 36.73
N ALA A 43 33.83 21.78 37.97
CA ALA A 43 32.61 21.03 38.30
C ALA A 43 31.33 21.85 38.08
N ILE A 44 31.36 23.16 38.36
CA ILE A 44 30.20 24.05 38.19
C ILE A 44 30.07 24.51 36.73
N GLY A 45 31.15 25.03 36.14
CA GLY A 45 31.19 25.54 34.77
C GLY A 45 30.98 24.43 33.75
N GLY A 46 31.79 23.36 33.84
CA GLY A 46 31.66 22.20 32.97
C GLY A 46 30.37 21.42 33.21
N GLY A 47 29.76 21.50 34.40
CA GLY A 47 28.45 20.92 34.67
C GLY A 47 27.31 21.66 33.96
N MET A 48 27.34 22.99 33.97
CA MET A 48 26.38 23.85 33.27
C MET A 48 26.52 23.72 31.76
N GLU A 49 27.74 23.77 31.24
CA GLU A 49 27.99 23.61 29.80
C GLU A 49 27.51 22.25 29.29
N ARG A 50 27.81 21.15 30.00
CA ARG A 50 27.29 19.81 29.67
C ARG A 50 25.77 19.72 29.74
N ALA A 51 25.13 20.45 30.66
CA ALA A 51 23.68 20.48 30.76
C ALA A 51 23.04 21.27 29.61
N GLU A 52 23.66 22.38 29.20
CA GLU A 52 23.21 23.17 28.05
C GLU A 52 23.39 22.42 26.73
N THR A 53 24.55 21.76 26.51
CA THR A 53 24.76 20.96 25.31
C THR A 53 23.78 19.79 25.24
N ALA A 54 23.57 19.07 26.35
CA ALA A 54 22.60 17.97 26.41
C ALA A 54 21.16 18.44 26.13
N ARG A 55 20.77 19.63 26.64
CA ARG A 55 19.46 20.22 26.34
C ARG A 55 19.34 20.64 24.89
N ALA A 56 20.37 21.27 24.32
CA ALA A 56 20.38 21.67 22.91
C ALA A 56 20.31 20.45 21.99
N GLU A 57 21.06 19.38 22.28
CA GLU A 57 20.98 18.12 21.56
C GLU A 57 19.60 17.46 21.68
N ALA A 58 19.03 17.40 22.88
CA ALA A 58 17.68 16.87 23.08
C ALA A 58 16.62 17.66 22.29
N GLN A 59 16.73 18.99 22.28
CA GLN A 59 15.82 19.86 21.52
C GLN A 59 15.98 19.64 20.02
N ARG A 60 17.21 19.51 19.52
CA ARG A 60 17.47 19.21 18.10
C ARG A 60 16.90 17.85 17.69
N ILE A 61 17.13 16.82 18.48
CA ILE A 61 16.58 15.47 18.23
C ILE A 61 15.05 15.51 18.25
N TYR A 62 14.45 16.28 19.17
CA TYR A 62 13.00 16.44 19.22
C TYR A 62 12.46 17.13 17.97
N GLU A 63 13.12 18.18 17.48
CA GLU A 63 12.74 18.89 16.25
C GLU A 63 12.88 17.98 15.02
N GLU A 64 13.98 17.25 14.91
CA GLU A 64 14.20 16.25 13.86
C GLU A 64 13.12 15.16 13.87
N TYR A 65 12.79 14.63 15.06
CA TYR A 65 11.74 13.64 15.23
C TYR A 65 10.35 14.18 14.85
N GLN A 66 10.03 15.42 15.23
CA GLN A 66 8.78 16.07 14.84
C GLN A 66 8.72 16.28 13.32
N ALA A 67 9.83 16.71 12.71
CA ALA A 67 9.91 16.87 11.25
C ALA A 67 9.69 15.52 10.53
N GLU A 68 10.32 14.45 11.01
CA GLU A 68 10.14 13.10 10.48
C GLU A 68 8.69 12.63 10.64
N LEU A 69 8.06 12.86 11.79
CA LEU A 69 6.66 12.51 12.02
C LEU A 69 5.72 13.24 11.05
N GLN A 70 5.96 14.53 10.79
CA GLN A 70 5.16 15.28 9.83
C GLN A 70 5.40 14.80 8.40
N ALA A 71 6.65 14.54 8.02
CA ALA A 71 6.98 13.97 6.72
C ALA A 71 6.28 12.62 6.50
N ALA A 72 6.34 11.72 7.49
CA ALA A 72 5.67 10.43 7.45
C ALA A 72 4.13 10.57 7.33
N ARG A 73 3.53 11.55 8.02
CA ARG A 73 2.08 11.83 7.89
C ARG A 73 1.72 12.35 6.50
N HIS A 74 2.52 13.24 5.94
CA HIS A 74 2.32 13.73 4.57
C HIS A 74 2.48 12.62 3.54
N GLU A 75 3.49 11.77 3.69
CA GLU A 75 3.70 10.63 2.81
C GLU A 75 2.57 9.61 2.91
N ALA A 76 2.10 9.28 4.12
CA ALA A 76 0.95 8.41 4.33
C ALA A 76 -0.34 9.00 3.73
N ALA A 77 -0.55 10.31 3.83
CA ALA A 77 -1.68 10.98 3.19
C ALA A 77 -1.59 10.88 1.66
N ARG A 78 -0.41 11.15 1.09
CA ARG A 78 -0.14 11.01 -0.35
C ARG A 78 -0.36 9.59 -0.84
N LEU A 79 0.13 8.59 -0.11
CA LEU A 79 -0.02 7.18 -0.46
C LEU A 79 -1.49 6.75 -0.44
N ARG A 80 -2.26 7.18 0.58
CA ARG A 80 -3.71 6.90 0.63
C ARG A 80 -4.46 7.55 -0.52
N GLN A 81 -4.09 8.78 -0.89
CA GLN A 81 -4.71 9.47 -2.02
C GLN A 81 -4.40 8.75 -3.34
N ALA A 82 -3.14 8.39 -3.59
CA ALA A 82 -2.73 7.64 -4.77
C ALA A 82 -3.47 6.28 -4.84
N ALA A 83 -3.53 5.53 -3.74
CA ALA A 83 -4.26 4.26 -3.70
C ALA A 83 -5.76 4.41 -3.95
N ALA A 84 -6.37 5.51 -3.50
CA ALA A 84 -7.79 5.79 -3.78
C ALA A 84 -8.01 6.10 -5.27
N GLU A 85 -7.16 6.93 -5.86
CA GLU A 85 -7.21 7.27 -7.29
C GLU A 85 -6.99 6.03 -8.16
N GLU A 86 -5.92 5.27 -7.91
CA GLU A 86 -5.63 4.01 -8.58
C GLU A 86 -6.76 2.99 -8.42
N GLY A 87 -7.33 2.86 -7.22
CA GLY A 87 -8.46 1.97 -6.96
C GLY A 87 -9.70 2.35 -7.78
N THR A 88 -10.03 3.64 -7.85
CA THR A 88 -11.15 4.11 -8.67
C THR A 88 -10.93 3.90 -10.17
N ALA A 89 -9.71 4.15 -10.65
CA ALA A 89 -9.33 3.91 -12.03
C ALA A 89 -9.40 2.41 -12.38
N LEU A 90 -8.90 1.54 -11.50
CA LEU A 90 -8.94 0.10 -11.67
C LEU A 90 -10.38 -0.42 -11.73
N ILE A 91 -11.27 0.05 -10.85
CA ILE A 91 -12.70 -0.32 -10.89
C ILE A 91 -13.33 0.10 -12.22
N ALA A 92 -12.98 1.28 -12.73
CA ALA A 92 -13.49 1.75 -14.03
C ALA A 92 -13.00 0.85 -15.19
N VAL A 93 -11.73 0.47 -15.18
CA VAL A 93 -11.14 -0.45 -16.17
C VAL A 93 -11.83 -1.81 -16.11
N ILE A 94 -11.91 -2.45 -14.94
CA ILE A 94 -12.55 -3.76 -14.76
C ILE A 94 -14.02 -3.71 -15.20
N ARG A 95 -14.74 -2.63 -14.91
CA ARG A 95 -16.13 -2.47 -15.34
C ARG A 95 -16.24 -2.36 -16.86
N ALA A 96 -15.37 -1.59 -17.50
CA ALA A 96 -15.36 -1.44 -18.96
C ALA A 96 -15.03 -2.78 -19.65
N GLU A 97 -14.00 -3.48 -19.18
CA GLU A 97 -13.64 -4.81 -19.67
C GLU A 97 -14.77 -5.82 -19.47
N GLY A 98 -15.40 -5.82 -18.30
CA GLY A 98 -16.54 -6.71 -18.01
C GLY A 98 -17.75 -6.42 -18.90
N GLN A 99 -18.03 -5.15 -19.22
CA GLN A 99 -19.09 -4.80 -20.18
C GLN A 99 -18.75 -5.28 -21.59
N GLN A 100 -17.51 -5.07 -22.04
CA GLN A 100 -17.05 -5.53 -23.34
C GLN A 100 -17.14 -7.06 -23.46
N GLN A 101 -16.65 -7.80 -22.47
CA GLN A 101 -16.71 -9.27 -22.46
C GLN A 101 -18.15 -9.78 -22.46
N ARG A 102 -19.04 -9.16 -21.67
CA ARG A 102 -20.45 -9.50 -21.67
C ARG A 102 -21.08 -9.27 -23.04
N ASP A 103 -20.80 -8.13 -23.67
CA ASP A 103 -21.40 -7.78 -24.95
C ASP A 103 -20.89 -8.71 -26.07
N GLN A 104 -19.61 -9.10 -26.01
CA GLN A 104 -19.04 -10.16 -26.88
C GLN A 104 -19.73 -11.50 -26.66
N LEU A 105 -19.86 -11.95 -25.41
CA LEU A 105 -20.53 -13.21 -25.08
C LEU A 105 -21.99 -13.23 -25.54
N VAL A 106 -22.71 -12.12 -25.38
CA VAL A 106 -24.10 -11.99 -25.85
C VAL A 106 -24.17 -12.03 -27.38
N ALA A 107 -23.22 -11.40 -28.08
CA ALA A 107 -23.17 -11.45 -29.53
C ALA A 107 -22.91 -12.88 -30.03
N GLU A 108 -21.94 -13.58 -29.44
CA GLU A 108 -21.64 -14.98 -29.75
C GLU A 108 -22.83 -15.90 -29.45
N ALA A 109 -23.46 -15.74 -28.29
CA ALA A 109 -24.65 -16.52 -27.91
C ALA A 109 -25.82 -16.29 -28.87
N LYS A 110 -26.02 -15.06 -29.38
CA LYS A 110 -27.05 -14.78 -30.40
C LYS A 110 -26.76 -15.49 -31.72
N VAL A 111 -25.50 -15.55 -32.14
CA VAL A 111 -25.09 -16.27 -33.35
C VAL A 111 -25.34 -17.76 -33.19
N GLN A 112 -24.95 -18.34 -32.04
CA GLN A 112 -25.21 -19.75 -31.73
C GLN A 112 -26.70 -20.05 -31.69
N LEU A 113 -27.49 -19.22 -30.99
CA LEU A 113 -28.94 -19.41 -30.89
C LEU A 113 -29.64 -19.33 -32.26
N ALA A 114 -29.16 -18.44 -33.15
CA ALA A 114 -29.67 -18.38 -34.52
C ALA A 114 -29.35 -19.64 -35.32
N ALA A 115 -28.16 -20.21 -35.16
CA ALA A 115 -27.78 -21.49 -35.77
C ALA A 115 -28.59 -22.65 -35.21
N ASP A 116 -28.72 -22.74 -33.88
CA ASP A 116 -29.51 -23.77 -33.19
C ASP A 116 -30.97 -23.73 -33.61
N ARG A 117 -31.52 -22.52 -33.82
CA ARG A 117 -32.89 -22.34 -34.30
C ARG A 117 -33.08 -22.93 -35.71
N ILE A 118 -32.13 -22.72 -36.62
CA ILE A 118 -32.21 -23.27 -37.99
C ILE A 118 -32.17 -24.81 -37.93
N ILE A 119 -31.32 -25.37 -37.08
CA ILE A 119 -31.23 -26.83 -36.89
C ILE A 119 -32.54 -27.37 -36.31
N ALA A 120 -33.07 -26.75 -35.25
CA ALA A 120 -34.32 -27.16 -34.62
C ALA A 120 -35.53 -27.03 -35.55
N GLU A 121 -35.59 -26.00 -36.39
CA GLU A 121 -36.65 -25.85 -37.40
C GLU A 121 -36.56 -26.95 -38.48
N ALA A 122 -35.35 -27.34 -38.89
CA ALA A 122 -35.14 -28.44 -39.83
C ALA A 122 -35.54 -29.81 -39.24
N GLU A 123 -35.13 -30.10 -38.00
CA GLU A 123 -35.51 -31.32 -37.29
C GLU A 123 -37.04 -31.40 -37.10
N LEU A 124 -37.67 -30.30 -36.66
CA LEU A 124 -39.13 -30.24 -36.50
C LEU A 124 -39.86 -30.46 -37.83
N ARG A 125 -39.35 -29.92 -38.94
CA ARG A 125 -39.92 -30.15 -40.28
C ARG A 125 -39.88 -31.64 -40.62
N GLU A 126 -38.76 -32.31 -40.39
CA GLU A 126 -38.61 -33.74 -40.65
C GLU A 126 -39.57 -34.59 -39.78
N ASP A 127 -39.66 -34.29 -38.48
CA ASP A 127 -40.58 -34.98 -37.57
C ASP A 127 -42.05 -34.82 -38.00
N VAL A 128 -42.46 -33.60 -38.40
CA VAL A 128 -43.82 -33.34 -38.87
C VAL A 128 -44.12 -34.10 -40.16
N ILE A 129 -43.18 -34.15 -41.11
CA ILE A 129 -43.33 -34.92 -42.36
C ILE A 129 -43.50 -36.41 -42.02
N SER A 130 -42.67 -36.94 -41.11
CA SER A 130 -42.73 -38.32 -40.66
C SER A 130 -44.09 -38.67 -40.05
N VAL A 131 -44.56 -37.89 -39.08
CA VAL A 131 -45.86 -38.11 -38.41
C VAL A 131 -47.03 -37.96 -39.39
N ALA A 132 -46.98 -36.97 -40.29
CA ALA A 132 -48.04 -36.76 -41.28
C ALA A 132 -48.11 -37.90 -42.31
N THR A 133 -46.96 -38.41 -42.77
CA THR A 133 -46.91 -39.54 -43.71
C THR A 133 -47.34 -40.85 -43.06
N GLU A 134 -46.99 -41.08 -41.79
CA GLU A 134 -47.48 -42.22 -41.02
C GLU A 134 -49.01 -42.18 -40.85
N LEU A 135 -49.57 -41.02 -40.45
CA LEU A 135 -51.01 -40.85 -40.28
C LEU A 135 -51.76 -41.02 -41.62
N ALA A 136 -51.26 -40.43 -42.70
CA ALA A 136 -51.86 -40.56 -44.03
C ALA A 136 -51.83 -42.02 -44.52
N GLY A 137 -50.73 -42.75 -44.27
CA GLY A 137 -50.63 -44.17 -44.61
C GLY A 137 -51.64 -45.03 -43.85
N ARG A 138 -51.85 -44.75 -42.55
CA ARG A 138 -52.89 -45.43 -41.75
C ARG A 138 -54.31 -45.18 -42.27
N VAL A 139 -54.60 -44.00 -42.82
CA VAL A 139 -55.92 -43.64 -43.37
C VAL A 139 -56.16 -44.29 -44.75
N VAL A 140 -55.14 -44.35 -45.60
CA VAL A 140 -55.23 -44.92 -46.96
C VAL A 140 -55.10 -46.45 -46.94
N GLY A 141 -54.60 -47.04 -45.84
CA GLY A 141 -54.46 -48.48 -45.66
C GLY A 141 -53.20 -49.06 -46.32
N GLU A 142 -52.29 -48.22 -46.79
CA GLU A 142 -51.04 -48.60 -47.47
C GLU A 142 -49.89 -47.70 -46.96
N PRO A 143 -48.68 -48.23 -46.70
CA PRO A 143 -47.58 -47.44 -46.17
C PRO A 143 -47.07 -46.42 -47.19
N LEU A 144 -47.40 -45.15 -46.97
CA LEU A 144 -46.98 -44.02 -47.84
C LEU A 144 -45.55 -43.53 -47.56
N ALA A 145 -44.93 -44.01 -46.48
CA ALA A 145 -43.59 -43.60 -46.04
C ALA A 145 -42.48 -43.96 -47.05
N GLU A 146 -42.70 -44.96 -47.92
CA GLU A 146 -41.69 -45.45 -48.87
C GLU A 146 -41.72 -44.76 -50.25
N LEU A 147 -42.68 -43.86 -50.49
CA LEU A 147 -42.86 -43.22 -51.80
C LEU A 147 -42.08 -41.89 -51.91
N PRO A 148 -41.08 -41.78 -52.82
CA PRO A 148 -40.28 -40.55 -53.00
C PRO A 148 -41.12 -39.31 -53.36
N ARG A 149 -42.28 -39.54 -54.00
CA ARG A 149 -43.19 -38.49 -54.44
C ARG A 149 -43.86 -37.76 -53.27
N THR A 150 -44.09 -38.44 -52.14
CA THR A 150 -44.78 -37.87 -50.97
C THR A 150 -43.92 -36.82 -50.27
N ARG A 151 -42.61 -37.09 -50.14
CA ARG A 151 -41.64 -36.15 -49.54
C ARG A 151 -41.48 -34.89 -50.39
N ALA A 152 -41.35 -35.04 -51.71
CA ALA A 152 -41.23 -33.92 -52.64
C ALA A 152 -42.44 -32.96 -52.61
N ILE A 153 -43.66 -33.48 -52.41
CA ILE A 153 -44.87 -32.66 -52.30
C ILE A 153 -44.91 -31.91 -50.96
N ALA A 154 -44.50 -32.57 -49.86
CA ALA A 154 -44.41 -31.93 -48.55
C ALA A 154 -43.38 -30.79 -48.54
N ASP A 155 -42.19 -31.03 -49.11
CA ASP A 155 -41.13 -30.02 -49.23
C ASP A 155 -41.60 -28.79 -50.05
N ALA A 156 -42.33 -29.02 -51.15
CA ALA A 156 -42.90 -27.95 -51.96
C ALA A 156 -43.97 -27.12 -51.21
N PHE A 157 -44.85 -27.76 -50.43
CA PHE A 157 -45.86 -27.07 -49.62
C PHE A 157 -45.21 -26.15 -48.59
N PHE A 158 -44.16 -26.64 -47.94
CA PHE A 158 -43.43 -25.87 -46.96
C PHE A 158 -42.61 -24.72 -47.56
N ALA A 159 -42.01 -24.91 -48.74
CA ALA A 159 -41.37 -23.82 -49.49
C ALA A 159 -42.37 -22.70 -49.85
N GLU A 160 -43.62 -23.05 -50.18
CA GLU A 160 -44.67 -22.07 -50.44
C GLU A 160 -45.09 -21.31 -49.17
N LEU A 161 -45.11 -21.97 -48.01
CA LEU A 161 -45.38 -21.33 -46.72
C LEU A 161 -44.27 -20.34 -46.33
N ASP A 162 -43.01 -20.71 -46.49
CA ASP A 162 -41.86 -19.84 -46.19
C ASP A 162 -41.87 -18.60 -47.10
N ALA A 163 -42.20 -18.77 -48.39
CA ALA A 163 -42.35 -17.67 -49.34
C ALA A 163 -43.49 -16.71 -48.97
N LYS A 164 -44.61 -17.22 -48.44
CA LYS A 164 -45.73 -16.40 -47.96
C LYS A 164 -45.43 -15.70 -46.62
N ALA A 165 -44.67 -16.33 -45.74
CA ALA A 165 -44.29 -15.74 -44.45
C ALA A 165 -43.29 -14.58 -44.61
N THR A 166 -42.30 -14.75 -45.48
CA THR A 166 -41.31 -13.72 -45.81
C THR A 166 -41.90 -12.52 -46.56
N ALA A 167 -42.95 -12.73 -47.36
CA ALA A 167 -43.67 -11.66 -48.05
C ALA A 167 -44.57 -10.80 -47.14
N LYS A 168 -44.79 -11.23 -45.88
CA LYS A 168 -45.71 -10.58 -44.93
C LYS A 168 -45.00 -9.90 -43.75
N SER A 169 -43.69 -10.10 -43.62
CA SER A 169 -42.81 -9.40 -42.67
C SER A 169 -42.11 -8.22 -43.32
#